data_AF-A0A9D4W1B9-F1
#
_entry.id   AF-A0A9D4W1B9-F1
#
_cell.length_a   1.000
_cell.length_b   1.000
_cell.length_c   1.000
_cell.angle_alpha   90.00
_cell.angle_beta   90.00
_cell.angle_gamma   90.00
#
_symmetry.space_group_name_H-M   'P 1'
#
loop_
_entity.id
_entity.type
_entity.pdbx_description
1 polymer ?
#
loop_
_entity_poly.entity_id
_entity_poly.type
_entity_poly.pdbx_seq_one_letter_code
_entity_poly.pdbx_strand_id
1 'polypeptide(L)'
;MNSLSLHNANATTTHTLHFHSHHTFIHSKPTPSFLFLKSKPPTHTQCCINNNNSNNIIDIDMVKTKQGTYVPKQNKVVVLWDLDNKPPRGPPYDAALSLKTLAERFGELTDISAYANRHAFIHLPQWVRDERRQRKNLDVLERKGIVNPSEPYLCSVCGRKCKTNVDLKKHFKQLHQRERQKKLNRLNSLKGKKRQKYKERFVSGDQKYNDAVREIVTPRVGYGLDSELRRAGVFVKTVEDKPQAADWALKKQMMHSMSRGIDWLLLVSDDSDFSEMLRKAREANLGTVVVGDVDRALGRHADLWVPWNAVENGEVVDMDLVTKSRDRRRRSDRTTSTVDDFGDVLFFQEDEEMEMGEDFMLEYSQDEDSDEYTTDDEEDDDDGFYIY
;
A
#
# COMPACT_ATOMS: atom_id res chain seq x y z
N MET A 1 42.40 1.19 -58.20
CA MET A 1 41.48 1.33 -59.35
C MET A 1 40.14 0.73 -58.97
N ASN A 2 39.08 1.54 -59.11
CA ASN A 2 37.63 1.26 -59.14
C ASN A 2 36.98 0.69 -57.84
N SER A 3 36.21 1.46 -57.07
CA SER A 3 34.97 2.23 -57.34
C SER A 3 33.74 1.34 -57.56
N LEU A 4 32.82 1.35 -56.59
CA LEU A 4 31.42 0.98 -56.78
C LEU A 4 30.54 2.10 -56.23
N SER A 5 29.95 2.83 -57.17
CA SER A 5 28.92 3.84 -57.00
C SER A 5 27.55 3.15 -57.07
N LEU A 6 26.68 3.40 -56.09
CA LEU A 6 25.26 3.06 -56.14
C LEU A 6 24.48 4.29 -56.59
N HIS A 7 23.70 4.11 -57.65
CA HIS A 7 22.81 5.12 -58.18
C HIS A 7 21.47 5.21 -57.43
N ASN A 8 20.98 6.43 -57.50
CA ASN A 8 19.81 7.08 -56.93
C ASN A 8 18.50 6.72 -57.67
N ALA A 9 17.35 6.78 -56.99
CA ALA A 9 16.09 7.28 -57.57
C ALA A 9 15.01 7.53 -56.49
N ASN A 10 14.46 8.74 -56.54
CA ASN A 10 13.44 9.35 -55.68
C ASN A 10 12.02 8.82 -55.94
N ALA A 11 11.11 8.96 -54.96
CA ALA A 11 9.88 9.76 -55.13
C ALA A 11 9.09 9.91 -53.81
N THR A 12 8.89 11.17 -53.44
CA THR A 12 8.02 11.74 -52.41
C THR A 12 6.54 11.71 -52.83
N THR A 13 5.62 11.40 -51.91
CA THR A 13 4.24 11.92 -52.00
C THR A 13 3.64 12.08 -50.59
N THR A 14 3.45 13.34 -50.20
CA THR A 14 2.70 13.80 -49.02
C THR A 14 1.31 14.26 -49.48
N HIS A 15 0.24 13.76 -48.85
CA HIS A 15 -1.10 14.34 -48.99
C HIS A 15 -1.59 14.87 -47.64
N THR A 16 -1.65 16.20 -47.58
CA THR A 16 -2.35 17.01 -46.60
C THR A 16 -3.74 17.31 -47.16
N LEU A 17 -4.81 17.13 -46.38
CA LEU A 17 -6.13 17.67 -46.71
C LEU A 17 -6.67 18.47 -45.52
N HIS A 18 -6.91 19.76 -45.80
CA HIS A 18 -7.65 20.71 -44.98
C HIS A 18 -8.92 21.06 -45.75
N PHE A 19 -10.08 21.13 -45.07
CA PHE A 19 -11.22 21.91 -45.52
C PHE A 19 -11.99 22.52 -44.32
N HIS A 20 -12.17 23.84 -44.41
CA HIS A 20 -13.15 24.72 -43.74
C HIS A 20 -14.56 24.51 -44.37
N SER A 21 -15.74 24.98 -43.92
CA SER A 21 -16.32 25.67 -42.74
C SER A 21 -17.85 25.86 -43.04
N HIS A 22 -18.63 26.31 -42.03
CA HIS A 22 -19.92 27.06 -42.07
C HIS A 22 -21.31 26.37 -41.95
N HIS A 23 -21.96 26.64 -40.79
CA HIS A 23 -23.31 27.22 -40.50
C HIS A 23 -24.59 26.83 -41.28
N THR A 24 -25.66 26.37 -40.58
CA THR A 24 -26.92 27.12 -40.21
C THR A 24 -28.12 26.22 -39.75
N PHE A 25 -28.71 26.58 -38.59
CA PHE A 25 -30.12 26.77 -38.14
C PHE A 25 -31.39 25.96 -38.63
N ILE A 26 -32.21 25.55 -37.63
CA ILE A 26 -33.68 25.25 -37.47
C ILE A 26 -34.40 24.08 -38.23
N HIS A 27 -34.95 23.08 -37.51
CA HIS A 27 -36.40 22.86 -37.22
C HIS A 27 -36.75 21.52 -36.55
N SER A 28 -37.82 21.60 -35.76
CA SER A 28 -38.65 20.67 -34.97
C SER A 28 -38.92 19.21 -35.43
N LYS A 29 -38.94 18.30 -34.42
CA LYS A 29 -39.79 17.09 -34.12
C LYS A 29 -40.77 16.57 -35.20
N PRO A 30 -41.04 15.23 -35.31
CA PRO A 30 -41.55 14.41 -34.20
C PRO A 30 -41.07 12.93 -34.10
N THR A 31 -41.47 12.31 -32.98
CA THR A 31 -41.32 10.92 -32.52
C THR A 31 -41.81 9.84 -33.49
N PRO A 32 -41.20 8.65 -33.42
CA PRO A 32 -41.99 7.41 -33.50
C PRO A 32 -41.79 6.53 -32.26
N SER A 33 -42.91 6.14 -31.70
CA SER A 33 -43.11 5.10 -30.69
C SER A 33 -42.67 3.73 -31.23
N PHE A 34 -41.68 3.10 -30.59
CA PHE A 34 -41.40 1.68 -30.78
C PHE A 34 -41.58 0.92 -29.47
N LEU A 35 -42.36 -0.14 -29.61
CA LEU A 35 -42.93 -0.99 -28.58
C LEU A 35 -41.84 -1.80 -27.87
N PHE A 36 -41.98 -1.87 -26.55
CA PHE A 36 -41.23 -2.76 -25.67
C PHE A 36 -41.47 -4.23 -26.03
N LEU A 37 -40.45 -4.91 -26.58
CA LEU A 37 -40.35 -6.37 -26.50
C LEU A 37 -39.70 -6.73 -25.16
N LYS A 38 -40.50 -7.26 -24.23
CA LYS A 38 -40.02 -7.87 -22.99
C LYS A 38 -39.22 -9.13 -23.35
N SER A 39 -37.91 -9.12 -23.09
CA SER A 39 -37.11 -10.35 -23.07
C SER A 39 -37.50 -11.18 -21.83
N LYS A 40 -37.80 -12.46 -22.04
CA LYS A 40 -38.04 -13.44 -20.97
C LYS A 40 -36.74 -13.65 -20.17
N PRO A 41 -36.80 -13.81 -18.84
CA PRO A 41 -35.64 -14.21 -18.05
C PRO A 41 -35.25 -15.67 -18.37
N PRO A 42 -33.95 -16.04 -18.29
CA PRO A 42 -33.51 -17.40 -18.52
C PRO A 42 -34.01 -18.33 -17.41
N THR A 43 -34.51 -19.49 -17.82
CA THR A 43 -34.97 -20.57 -16.95
C THR A 43 -33.82 -21.14 -16.13
N HIS A 44 -33.92 -21.01 -14.81
CA HIS A 44 -33.07 -21.72 -13.85
C HIS A 44 -33.51 -23.19 -13.81
N THR A 45 -32.77 -24.08 -14.48
CA THR A 45 -32.97 -25.53 -14.38
C THR A 45 -32.50 -25.99 -13.00
N GLN A 46 -33.42 -26.07 -12.05
CA GLN A 46 -33.19 -26.66 -10.75
C GLN A 46 -33.25 -28.19 -10.86
N CYS A 47 -32.09 -28.83 -10.94
CA CYS A 47 -31.99 -30.27 -10.71
C CYS A 47 -32.01 -30.52 -9.19
N CYS A 48 -33.03 -31.23 -8.73
CA CYS A 48 -33.15 -31.68 -7.35
C CYS A 48 -32.15 -32.81 -7.12
N ILE A 49 -31.10 -32.55 -6.32
CA ILE A 49 -30.34 -33.60 -5.64
C ILE A 49 -30.48 -33.32 -4.15
N ASN A 50 -31.31 -34.11 -3.48
CA ASN A 50 -31.28 -34.25 -2.03
C ASN A 50 -29.94 -34.88 -1.67
N ASN A 51 -29.07 -34.14 -0.99
CA ASN A 51 -28.07 -34.77 -0.14
C ASN A 51 -27.77 -33.86 1.06
N ASN A 52 -28.17 -34.34 2.24
CA ASN A 52 -27.77 -33.78 3.52
C ASN A 52 -26.27 -34.02 3.68
N ASN A 53 -25.47 -33.02 3.35
CA ASN A 53 -24.14 -32.81 3.92
C ASN A 53 -23.79 -31.33 3.76
N SER A 54 -23.72 -30.66 4.90
CA SER A 54 -23.30 -29.27 5.07
C SER A 54 -21.82 -29.10 4.75
N ASN A 55 -21.49 -29.13 3.46
CA ASN A 55 -20.26 -28.57 2.94
C ASN A 55 -20.63 -27.22 2.32
N ASN A 56 -19.94 -26.16 2.72
CA ASN A 56 -20.07 -24.81 2.15
C ASN A 56 -20.04 -24.92 0.61
N ILE A 57 -21.20 -24.80 -0.03
CA ILE A 57 -21.31 -24.67 -1.48
C ILE A 57 -20.70 -23.32 -1.82
N ILE A 58 -19.45 -23.34 -2.28
CA ILE A 58 -18.83 -22.19 -2.92
C ILE A 58 -19.51 -22.12 -4.29
N ASP A 59 -20.51 -21.23 -4.44
CA ASP A 59 -21.10 -20.92 -5.74
C ASP A 59 -20.02 -20.26 -6.61
N ILE A 60 -19.31 -21.07 -7.40
CA ILE A 60 -18.29 -20.59 -8.34
C ILE A 60 -19.03 -19.99 -9.54
N ASP A 61 -19.01 -18.66 -9.66
CA ASP A 61 -19.56 -17.95 -10.81
C ASP A 61 -18.73 -18.27 -12.07
N MET A 62 -19.35 -18.86 -13.09
CA MET A 62 -18.68 -19.36 -14.29
C MET A 62 -18.96 -18.44 -15.49
N VAL A 63 -17.92 -17.83 -16.06
CA VAL A 63 -18.03 -16.95 -17.23
C VAL A 63 -17.72 -17.72 -18.51
N LYS A 64 -18.60 -17.62 -19.50
CA LYS A 64 -18.39 -18.21 -20.82
C LYS A 64 -17.38 -17.39 -21.62
N THR A 65 -16.26 -18.00 -22.00
CA THR A 65 -15.28 -17.37 -22.90
C THR A 65 -15.83 -17.27 -24.32
N LYS A 66 -15.19 -16.44 -25.15
CA LYS A 66 -15.52 -16.29 -26.58
C LYS A 66 -15.37 -17.60 -27.38
N GLN A 67 -14.64 -18.57 -26.84
CA GLN A 67 -14.41 -19.89 -27.43
C GLN A 67 -15.43 -20.94 -26.92
N GLY A 68 -16.39 -20.54 -26.08
CA GLY A 68 -17.45 -21.39 -25.57
C GLY A 68 -17.10 -22.21 -24.33
N THR A 69 -15.89 -22.09 -23.79
CA THR A 69 -15.48 -22.73 -22.53
C THR A 69 -15.90 -21.89 -21.33
N TYR A 70 -16.35 -22.53 -20.25
CA TYR A 70 -16.69 -21.84 -19.01
C TYR A 70 -15.46 -21.81 -18.11
N VAL A 71 -15.02 -20.62 -17.72
CA VAL A 71 -13.92 -20.41 -16.76
C VAL A 71 -14.46 -19.78 -15.49
N PRO A 72 -13.89 -20.09 -14.32
CA PRO A 72 -14.28 -19.41 -13.08
C PRO A 72 -14.03 -17.90 -13.22
N LYS A 73 -14.99 -17.10 -12.78
CA LYS A 73 -14.85 -15.64 -12.74
C LYS A 73 -13.70 -15.30 -11.81
N GLN A 74 -12.67 -14.66 -12.35
CA GLN A 74 -11.62 -14.07 -11.51
C GLN A 74 -12.17 -12.80 -10.89
N ASN A 75 -12.37 -12.85 -9.57
CA ASN A 75 -12.82 -11.70 -8.81
C ASN A 75 -11.75 -10.61 -8.85
N LYS A 76 -12.14 -9.38 -9.16
CA LYS A 76 -11.21 -8.24 -9.16
C LYS A 76 -11.18 -7.58 -7.80
N VAL A 77 -9.99 -7.47 -7.23
CA VAL A 77 -9.75 -6.94 -5.90
C VAL A 77 -9.01 -5.60 -5.98
N VAL A 78 -9.46 -4.61 -5.20
CA VAL A 78 -8.74 -3.34 -5.02
C VAL A 78 -8.48 -3.12 -3.54
N VAL A 79 -7.25 -2.70 -3.22
CA VAL A 79 -6.83 -2.33 -1.87
C VAL A 79 -6.61 -0.82 -1.80
N LEU A 80 -7.28 -0.18 -0.86
CA LEU A 80 -7.13 1.24 -0.55
C LEU A 80 -6.63 1.38 0.87
N TRP A 81 -5.46 1.99 1.02
CA TRP A 81 -4.78 2.13 2.31
C TRP A 81 -4.69 3.60 2.72
N ASP A 82 -5.29 3.92 3.85
CA ASP A 82 -5.14 5.18 4.55
C ASP A 82 -3.90 5.14 5.46
N LEU A 83 -2.78 5.67 4.98
CA LEU A 83 -1.50 5.61 5.69
C LEU A 83 -1.42 6.58 6.87
N ASP A 84 -2.23 7.63 6.88
CA ASP A 84 -2.24 8.60 7.98
C ASP A 84 -2.89 7.97 9.23
N ASN A 85 -3.97 7.23 9.03
CA ASN A 85 -4.67 6.52 10.10
C ASN A 85 -4.01 5.18 10.47
N LYS A 86 -3.46 4.48 9.48
CA LYS A 86 -2.87 3.13 9.64
C LYS A 86 -1.46 3.05 9.05
N PRO A 87 -0.47 3.76 9.61
CA PRO A 87 0.92 3.55 9.23
C PRO A 87 1.38 2.14 9.65
N PRO A 88 2.30 1.51 8.90
CA PRO A 88 2.86 0.22 9.28
C PRO A 88 3.63 0.33 10.61
N ARG A 89 3.41 -0.61 11.53
CA ARG A 89 4.11 -0.61 12.82
C ARG A 89 5.49 -1.25 12.75
N GLY A 90 5.70 -2.13 11.77
CA GLY A 90 6.99 -2.73 11.45
C GLY A 90 7.56 -2.25 10.11
N PRO A 91 8.43 -3.06 9.47
CA PRO A 91 8.97 -2.78 8.14
C PRO A 91 7.84 -2.56 7.11
N PRO A 92 7.78 -1.41 6.42
CA PRO A 92 6.68 -1.10 5.50
C PRO A 92 6.53 -2.08 4.33
N TYR A 93 7.65 -2.64 3.85
CA TYR A 93 7.65 -3.58 2.76
C TYR A 93 6.94 -4.89 3.13
N ASP A 94 7.23 -5.42 4.33
CA ASP A 94 6.65 -6.68 4.80
C ASP A 94 5.16 -6.50 5.08
N ALA A 95 4.76 -5.41 5.74
CA ALA A 95 3.36 -5.09 5.96
C ALA A 95 2.56 -4.99 4.64
N ALA A 96 3.13 -4.35 3.62
CA ALA A 96 2.51 -4.25 2.30
C ALA A 96 2.40 -5.61 1.58
N LEU A 97 3.41 -6.48 1.74
CA LEU A 97 3.40 -7.83 1.17
C LEU A 97 2.36 -8.72 1.86
N SER A 98 2.24 -8.63 3.17
CA SER A 98 1.21 -9.35 3.93
C SER A 98 -0.20 -8.88 3.53
N LEU A 99 -0.40 -7.57 3.38
CA LEU A 99 -1.67 -7.01 2.90
C LEU A 99 -2.01 -7.46 1.47
N LYS A 100 -1.00 -7.53 0.59
CA LYS A 100 -1.16 -8.06 -0.76
C LYS A 100 -1.55 -9.54 -0.75
N THR A 101 -0.86 -10.34 0.05
CA THR A 101 -1.14 -11.77 0.22
C THR A 101 -2.56 -12.00 0.74
N LEU A 102 -3.03 -11.16 1.67
CA LEU A 102 -4.41 -11.19 2.14
C LEU A 102 -5.39 -10.85 1.02
N ALA A 103 -5.12 -9.80 0.24
CA ALA A 103 -6.00 -9.38 -0.85
C ALA A 103 -6.13 -10.45 -1.95
N GLU A 104 -5.04 -11.16 -2.26
CA GLU A 104 -5.01 -12.23 -3.26
C GLU A 104 -5.92 -13.41 -2.90
N ARG A 105 -6.27 -13.60 -1.61
CA ARG A 105 -7.25 -14.63 -1.19
C ARG A 105 -8.68 -14.33 -1.64
N PHE A 106 -9.00 -13.07 -1.94
CA PHE A 106 -10.32 -12.66 -2.41
C PHE A 106 -10.44 -12.66 -3.94
N GLY A 107 -9.31 -12.73 -4.66
CA GLY A 107 -9.27 -12.72 -6.11
C GLY A 107 -7.98 -12.11 -6.69
N GLU A 108 -8.02 -11.73 -7.97
CA GLU A 108 -6.92 -11.07 -8.65
C GLU A 108 -6.78 -9.61 -8.18
N LEU A 109 -5.64 -9.28 -7.57
CA LEU A 109 -5.33 -7.91 -7.15
C LEU A 109 -5.12 -7.01 -8.37
N THR A 110 -6.09 -6.14 -8.63
CA THR A 110 -6.07 -5.20 -9.76
C THR A 110 -5.28 -3.94 -9.45
N ASP A 111 -5.44 -3.39 -8.24
CA ASP A 111 -4.76 -2.17 -7.80
C ASP A 111 -4.58 -2.18 -6.28
N ILE A 112 -3.44 -1.68 -5.83
CA ILE A 112 -3.15 -1.41 -4.43
C ILE A 112 -2.61 0.01 -4.33
N SER A 113 -3.43 0.90 -3.78
CA SER A 113 -3.12 2.33 -3.68
C SER A 113 -3.09 2.75 -2.21
N ALA A 114 -2.05 3.49 -1.83
CA ALA A 114 -1.91 4.05 -0.50
C ALA A 114 -1.90 5.58 -0.55
N TYR A 115 -2.60 6.20 0.38
CA TYR A 115 -2.83 7.64 0.43
C TYR A 115 -2.30 8.18 1.75
N ALA A 116 -1.52 9.26 1.68
CA ALA A 116 -1.01 9.91 2.88
C ALA A 116 -0.80 11.41 2.65
N ASN A 117 -0.95 12.18 3.72
CA ASN A 117 -0.45 13.54 3.79
C ASN A 117 1.08 13.55 3.82
N ARG A 118 1.69 14.73 3.58
CA ARG A 118 3.16 14.87 3.66
C ARG A 118 3.69 14.52 5.05
N HIS A 119 2.90 14.79 6.09
CA HIS A 119 3.25 14.56 7.48
C HIS A 119 3.49 13.08 7.81
N ALA A 120 2.73 12.15 7.21
CA ALA A 120 2.96 10.71 7.39
C ALA A 120 4.35 10.26 6.93
N PHE A 121 4.94 10.93 5.94
CA PHE A 121 6.27 10.59 5.44
C PHE A 121 7.40 11.24 6.26
N ILE A 122 7.10 12.25 7.06
CA ILE A 122 8.08 12.96 7.90
C ILE A 122 8.12 12.36 9.31
N HIS A 123 6.96 11.98 9.85
CA HIS A 123 6.87 11.43 11.19
C HIS A 123 7.65 10.11 11.30
N LEU A 124 8.56 10.05 12.27
CA LEU A 124 9.34 8.85 12.57
C LEU A 124 8.62 8.04 13.66
N PRO A 125 8.20 6.79 13.37
CA PRO A 125 7.71 5.87 14.38
C PRO A 125 8.73 5.66 15.52
N GLN A 126 8.25 5.31 16.70
CA GLN A 126 9.09 5.17 17.90
C GLN A 126 10.20 4.12 17.71
N TRP A 127 9.86 2.97 17.14
CA TRP A 127 10.85 1.92 16.84
C TRP A 127 11.98 2.41 15.93
N VAL A 128 11.70 3.27 14.94
CA VAL A 128 12.73 3.86 14.06
C VAL A 128 13.64 4.79 14.85
N ARG A 129 13.07 5.59 15.77
CA ARG A 129 13.85 6.50 16.62
C ARG A 129 14.80 5.72 17.52
N ASP A 130 14.29 4.66 18.14
CA ASP A 130 15.06 3.81 19.04
C ASP A 130 16.15 3.04 18.29
N GLU A 131 15.84 2.47 17.12
CA GLU A 131 16.81 1.81 16.24
C GLU A 131 17.94 2.78 15.83
N ARG A 132 17.60 4.01 15.43
CA ARG A 132 18.60 5.04 15.08
C ARG A 132 19.47 5.41 16.28
N ARG A 133 18.89 5.53 17.48
CA ARG A 133 19.63 5.83 18.72
C ARG A 133 20.58 4.68 19.06
N GLN A 134 20.10 3.44 19.05
CA GLN A 134 20.90 2.25 19.28
C GLN A 134 22.05 2.14 18.28
N ARG A 135 21.78 2.35 16.98
CA ARG A 135 22.80 2.33 15.93
C ARG A 135 23.88 3.39 16.15
N LYS A 136 23.49 4.62 16.48
CA LYS A 136 24.45 5.69 16.80
C LYS A 136 25.34 5.34 17.99
N ASN A 137 24.75 4.78 19.05
CA ASN A 137 25.50 4.34 20.22
C ASN A 137 26.52 3.25 19.86
N LEU A 138 26.13 2.27 19.04
CA LEU A 138 27.04 1.24 18.53
C LEU A 138 28.16 1.84 17.67
N ASP A 139 27.84 2.75 16.74
CA ASP A 139 28.83 3.43 15.90
C ASP A 139 29.88 4.21 16.72
N VAL A 140 29.49 4.75 17.89
CA VAL A 140 30.40 5.42 18.83
C VAL A 140 31.28 4.42 19.57
N LEU A 141 30.70 3.31 20.06
CA LEU A 141 31.45 2.27 20.76
C LEU A 141 32.47 1.57 19.84
N GLU A 142 32.11 1.34 18.57
CA GLU A 142 33.00 0.82 17.54
C GLU A 142 34.15 1.78 17.24
N ARG A 143 33.86 3.08 17.11
CA ARG A 143 34.92 4.11 16.91
C ARG A 143 35.90 4.17 18.07
N LYS A 144 35.40 4.02 19.31
CA LYS A 144 36.21 3.97 20.52
C LYS A 144 36.95 2.63 20.69
N GLY A 145 36.69 1.63 19.84
CA GLY A 145 37.29 0.30 19.92
C GLY A 145 36.84 -0.53 21.12
N ILE A 146 35.81 -0.08 21.83
CA ILE A 146 35.24 -0.76 23.02
C ILE A 146 34.45 -1.99 22.59
N VAL A 147 33.73 -1.87 21.48
CA VAL A 147 32.98 -2.97 20.85
C VAL A 147 33.59 -3.19 19.48
N ASN A 148 33.95 -4.44 19.18
CA ASN A 148 34.43 -4.83 17.86
C ASN A 148 33.44 -5.81 17.22
N PRO A 149 33.04 -5.60 15.96
CA PRO A 149 32.19 -6.55 15.28
C PRO A 149 32.97 -7.87 15.06
N SER A 150 32.29 -9.00 15.28
CA SER A 150 32.87 -10.34 15.09
C SER A 150 33.28 -10.58 13.63
N GLU A 151 32.50 -10.03 12.70
CA GLU A 151 32.77 -10.06 11.27
C GLU A 151 32.90 -8.63 10.72
N PRO A 152 33.85 -8.38 9.80
CA PRO A 152 33.99 -7.06 9.21
C PRO A 152 32.79 -6.74 8.31
N TYR A 153 32.36 -5.48 8.33
CA TYR A 153 31.31 -4.97 7.46
C TYR A 153 31.71 -5.10 5.99
N LEU A 154 30.80 -5.62 5.14
CA LEU A 154 31.07 -5.83 3.73
C LEU A 154 30.28 -4.84 2.87
N CYS A 155 30.95 -4.23 1.89
CA CYS A 155 30.24 -3.44 0.89
C CYS A 155 29.54 -4.37 -0.12
N SER A 156 28.22 -4.35 -0.17
CA SER A 156 27.42 -5.15 -1.10
C SER A 156 27.62 -4.80 -2.59
N VAL A 157 28.22 -3.64 -2.91
CA VAL A 157 28.53 -3.23 -4.29
C VAL A 157 29.87 -3.77 -4.77
N CYS A 158 30.93 -3.67 -3.98
CA CYS A 158 32.31 -4.03 -4.40
C CYS A 158 32.98 -5.14 -3.57
N GLY A 159 32.34 -5.64 -2.52
CA GLY A 159 32.86 -6.68 -1.63
C GLY A 159 33.96 -6.22 -0.67
N ARG A 160 34.26 -4.91 -0.61
CA ARG A 160 35.30 -4.39 0.28
C ARG A 160 34.94 -4.62 1.74
N LYS A 161 35.91 -5.11 2.52
CA LYS A 161 35.81 -5.27 3.97
C LYS A 161 36.13 -3.93 4.67
N CYS A 162 35.25 -3.51 5.56
CA CYS A 162 35.34 -2.31 6.40
C CYS A 162 35.37 -2.73 7.87
N LYS A 163 36.19 -2.04 8.68
CA LYS A 163 36.38 -2.40 10.09
C LYS A 163 35.19 -1.98 10.95
N THR A 164 34.67 -0.78 10.71
CA THR A 164 33.52 -0.21 11.42
C THR A 164 32.37 0.08 10.46
N ASN A 165 31.16 0.24 11.00
CA ASN A 165 29.99 0.62 10.22
C ASN A 165 30.18 2.02 9.58
N VAL A 166 30.84 2.92 10.31
CA VAL A 166 31.15 4.28 9.86
C VAL A 166 32.09 4.27 8.65
N ASP A 167 33.08 3.38 8.64
CA ASP A 167 33.97 3.22 7.48
C ASP A 167 33.22 2.69 6.25
N LEU A 168 32.27 1.78 6.45
CA LEU A 168 31.40 1.28 5.37
C LEU A 168 30.55 2.41 4.79
N LYS A 169 29.90 3.22 5.65
CA LYS A 169 29.13 4.39 5.23
C LYS A 169 30.00 5.40 4.46
N LYS A 170 31.19 5.73 4.97
CA LYS A 170 32.14 6.64 4.30
C LYS A 170 32.57 6.09 2.95
N HIS A 171 32.95 4.82 2.89
CA HIS A 171 33.34 4.15 1.65
C HIS A 171 32.22 4.19 0.60
N PHE A 172 30.99 3.88 1.00
CA PHE A 172 29.83 3.90 0.12
C PHE A 172 29.55 5.30 -0.44
N LYS A 173 29.54 6.32 0.42
CA LYS A 173 29.34 7.73 0.03
C LYS A 173 30.45 8.23 -0.92
N GLN A 174 31.71 7.93 -0.60
CA GLN A 174 32.85 8.47 -1.36
C GLN A 174 33.06 7.79 -2.72
N LEU A 175 32.82 6.48 -2.81
CA LEU A 175 33.04 5.71 -4.04
C LEU A 175 31.75 5.56 -4.83
N HIS A 176 30.80 4.80 -4.29
CA HIS A 176 29.63 4.33 -5.05
C HIS A 176 28.59 5.44 -5.28
N GLN A 177 28.28 6.24 -4.27
CA GLN A 177 27.37 7.36 -4.44
C GLN A 177 27.94 8.41 -5.41
N ARG A 178 29.23 8.73 -5.29
CA ARG A 178 29.92 9.64 -6.21
C ARG A 178 29.94 9.10 -7.66
N GLU A 179 30.24 7.83 -7.85
CA GLU A 179 30.19 7.18 -9.18
C GLU A 179 28.79 7.20 -9.78
N ARG A 180 27.77 6.88 -8.97
CA ARG A 180 26.37 6.94 -9.38
C ARG A 180 25.98 8.36 -9.79
N GLN A 181 26.35 9.37 -9.00
CA GLN A 181 26.06 10.77 -9.31
C GLN A 181 26.72 11.21 -10.62
N LYS A 182 27.97 10.80 -10.88
CA LYS A 182 28.64 11.06 -12.17
C LYS A 182 27.87 10.48 -13.35
N LYS A 183 27.37 9.24 -13.23
CA LYS A 183 26.53 8.61 -14.26
C LYS A 183 25.23 9.36 -14.47
N LEU A 184 24.54 9.78 -13.40
CA LEU A 184 23.29 10.54 -13.48
C LEU A 184 23.49 11.92 -14.10
N ASN A 185 24.53 12.65 -13.70
CA ASN A 185 24.87 13.95 -14.28
C ASN A 185 25.16 13.81 -15.78
N ARG A 186 25.91 12.78 -16.17
CA ARG A 186 26.15 12.46 -17.59
C ARG A 186 24.85 12.14 -18.32
N LEU A 187 23.95 11.34 -17.73
CA LEU A 187 22.65 11.04 -18.31
C LEU A 187 21.84 12.31 -18.57
N ASN A 188 21.81 13.22 -17.58
CA ASN A 188 21.05 14.47 -17.66
C ASN A 188 21.62 15.44 -18.72
N SER A 189 22.91 15.39 -18.99
CA SER A 189 23.53 16.17 -20.09
C SER A 189 23.21 15.63 -21.50
N LEU A 190 22.87 14.34 -21.62
CA LEU A 190 22.58 13.71 -22.90
C LEU A 190 21.10 13.90 -23.26
N LYS A 191 20.80 13.96 -24.57
CA LYS A 191 19.42 14.06 -25.07
C LYS A 191 19.11 12.99 -26.12
N GLY A 192 17.82 12.72 -26.33
CA GLY A 192 17.31 11.81 -27.36
C GLY A 192 17.84 10.38 -27.26
N LYS A 193 18.10 9.74 -28.41
CA LYS A 193 18.54 8.33 -28.50
C LYS A 193 19.85 8.05 -27.75
N LYS A 194 20.76 9.03 -27.66
CA LYS A 194 22.01 8.90 -26.88
C LYS A 194 21.74 8.77 -25.38
N ARG A 195 20.78 9.54 -24.86
CA ARG A 195 20.35 9.45 -23.46
C ARG A 195 19.75 8.08 -23.16
N GLN A 196 18.88 7.58 -24.05
CA GLN A 196 18.25 6.28 -23.88
C GLN A 196 19.28 5.15 -23.82
N LYS A 197 20.20 5.07 -24.79
CA LYS A 197 21.28 4.08 -24.80
C LYS A 197 22.18 4.16 -23.56
N TYR A 198 22.48 5.38 -23.09
CA TYR A 198 23.28 5.56 -21.88
C TYR A 198 22.52 5.09 -20.63
N LYS A 199 21.22 5.41 -20.53
CA LYS A 199 20.34 4.95 -19.45
C LYS A 199 20.34 3.43 -19.38
N GLU A 200 20.07 2.77 -20.51
CA GLU A 200 19.99 1.32 -20.64
C GLU A 200 21.30 0.62 -20.25
N ARG A 201 22.45 1.22 -20.59
CA ARG A 201 23.76 0.62 -20.34
C ARG A 201 24.30 0.84 -18.93
N PHE A 202 24.07 2.02 -18.33
CA PHE A 202 24.77 2.44 -17.12
C PHE A 202 23.88 2.81 -15.94
N VAL A 203 22.59 3.04 -16.17
CA VAL A 203 21.69 3.56 -15.13
C VAL A 203 20.59 2.56 -14.77
N SER A 204 20.03 1.86 -15.75
CA SER A 204 19.09 0.75 -15.53
C SER A 204 19.83 -0.50 -15.07
N GLY A 205 19.20 -1.28 -14.20
CA GLY A 205 19.78 -2.52 -13.68
C GLY A 205 20.71 -2.36 -12.48
N ASP A 206 20.76 -1.17 -11.86
CA ASP A 206 21.55 -0.89 -10.64
C ASP A 206 20.91 -1.48 -9.36
N GLN A 207 20.44 -2.74 -9.41
CA GLN A 207 19.83 -3.43 -8.27
C GLN A 207 20.80 -3.50 -7.09
N LYS A 208 22.05 -3.95 -7.32
CA LYS A 208 23.09 -4.01 -6.29
C LYS A 208 23.33 -2.68 -5.58
N TYR A 209 23.32 -1.57 -6.32
CA TYR A 209 23.47 -0.24 -5.72
C TYR A 209 22.24 0.11 -4.89
N ASN A 210 21.03 -0.08 -5.42
CA ASN A 210 19.79 0.24 -4.72
C ASN A 210 19.63 -0.58 -3.43
N ASP A 211 20.00 -1.87 -3.47
CA ASP A 211 19.97 -2.74 -2.30
C ASP A 211 21.00 -2.27 -1.25
N ALA A 212 22.21 -1.91 -1.68
CA ALA A 212 23.24 -1.34 -0.82
C ALA A 212 22.85 0.00 -0.19
N VAL A 213 22.18 0.89 -0.93
CA VAL A 213 21.69 2.17 -0.40
C VAL A 213 20.74 1.92 0.76
N ARG A 214 19.81 0.97 0.63
CA ARG A 214 18.80 0.70 1.67
C ARG A 214 19.41 0.22 2.97
N GLU A 215 20.44 -0.61 2.87
CA GLU A 215 21.13 -1.18 4.03
C GLU A 215 22.06 -0.15 4.71
N ILE A 216 22.80 0.62 3.91
CA ILE A 216 23.90 1.47 4.42
C ILE A 216 23.42 2.90 4.70
N VAL A 217 22.52 3.43 3.87
CA VAL A 217 22.09 4.83 3.89
C VAL A 217 20.71 4.92 4.51
N THR A 218 20.67 5.28 5.79
CA THR A 218 19.42 5.68 6.44
C THR A 218 18.93 7.01 5.84
N PRO A 219 17.66 7.12 5.42
CA PRO A 219 17.12 8.37 4.88
C PRO A 219 17.15 9.48 5.95
N ARG A 220 17.56 10.68 5.52
CA ARG A 220 17.65 11.87 6.39
C ARG A 220 16.27 12.29 6.89
N VAL A 221 15.28 12.30 6.01
CA VAL A 221 13.88 12.65 6.31
C VAL A 221 13.02 11.39 6.25
N GLY A 222 12.18 11.19 7.27
CA GLY A 222 11.33 10.01 7.38
C GLY A 222 12.15 8.73 7.50
N TYR A 223 11.51 7.60 7.22
CA TYR A 223 12.09 6.26 7.39
C TYR A 223 12.02 5.42 6.10
N GLY A 224 11.88 6.06 4.94
CA GLY A 224 11.83 5.38 3.65
C GLY A 224 10.48 4.77 3.30
N LEU A 225 9.41 5.17 4.01
CA LEU A 225 8.04 4.66 3.84
C LEU A 225 7.60 4.61 2.37
N ASP A 226 7.65 5.73 1.66
CA ASP A 226 7.22 5.81 0.24
C ASP A 226 8.00 4.83 -0.65
N SER A 227 9.33 4.82 -0.54
CA SER A 227 10.18 3.96 -1.35
C SER A 227 9.98 2.47 -1.08
N GLU A 228 9.75 2.10 0.17
CA GLU A 228 9.53 0.71 0.59
C GLU A 228 8.15 0.20 0.13
N LEU A 229 7.11 1.02 0.24
CA LEU A 229 5.78 0.71 -0.26
C LEU A 229 5.77 0.59 -1.80
N ARG A 230 6.40 1.53 -2.51
CA ARG A 230 6.53 1.45 -3.98
C ARG A 230 7.27 0.20 -4.42
N ARG A 231 8.28 -0.24 -3.65
CA ARG A 231 8.99 -1.51 -3.91
C ARG A 231 8.08 -2.72 -3.78
N ALA A 232 7.15 -2.72 -2.81
CA ALA A 232 6.14 -3.77 -2.67
C ALA A 232 5.09 -3.74 -3.79
N GLY A 233 5.14 -2.76 -4.69
CA GLY A 233 4.19 -2.57 -5.78
C GLY A 233 2.98 -1.72 -5.40
N VAL A 234 3.00 -1.07 -4.22
CA VAL A 234 1.96 -0.15 -3.78
C VAL A 234 2.08 1.18 -4.52
N PHE A 235 0.97 1.66 -5.07
CA PHE A 235 0.92 2.98 -5.66
C PHE A 235 0.67 4.04 -4.59
N VAL A 236 1.76 4.66 -4.12
CA VAL A 236 1.69 5.71 -3.09
C VAL A 236 1.33 7.07 -3.71
N LYS A 237 0.27 7.70 -3.18
CA LYS A 237 -0.24 9.02 -3.56
C LYS A 237 -0.11 9.97 -2.37
N THR A 238 0.81 10.93 -2.48
CA THR A 238 0.92 12.03 -1.53
C THR A 238 -0.11 13.09 -1.85
N VAL A 239 -0.88 13.52 -0.86
CA VAL A 239 -1.85 14.62 -0.96
C VAL A 239 -1.33 15.89 -0.31
N GLU A 240 -1.99 17.02 -0.56
CA GLU A 240 -1.68 18.29 0.11
C GLU A 240 -2.01 18.18 1.60
N ASP A 241 -1.23 18.87 2.45
CA ASP A 241 -1.42 18.93 3.90
C ASP A 241 -2.63 19.79 4.29
N LYS A 242 -3.83 19.29 3.96
CA LYS A 242 -5.11 19.84 4.40
C LYS A 242 -5.85 18.78 5.20
N PRO A 243 -6.57 19.16 6.26
CA PRO A 243 -7.46 18.23 6.94
C PRO A 243 -8.36 17.52 5.94
N GLN A 244 -8.49 16.20 6.08
CA GLN A 244 -9.35 15.35 5.24
C GLN A 244 -8.97 15.25 3.75
N ALA A 245 -7.81 15.78 3.33
CA ALA A 245 -7.38 15.67 1.94
C ALA A 245 -7.17 14.21 1.51
N ALA A 246 -6.56 13.41 2.40
CA ALA A 246 -6.37 11.98 2.19
C ALA A 246 -7.71 11.26 2.08
N ASP A 247 -8.64 11.57 3.00
CA ASP A 247 -9.98 10.97 3.04
C ASP A 247 -10.78 11.29 1.77
N TRP A 248 -10.72 12.54 1.29
CA TRP A 248 -11.39 12.93 0.05
C TRP A 248 -10.79 12.20 -1.16
N ALA A 249 -9.46 12.09 -1.23
CA ALA A 249 -8.78 11.36 -2.30
C ALA A 249 -9.12 9.86 -2.29
N LEU A 250 -9.23 9.26 -1.10
CA LEU A 250 -9.68 7.88 -0.89
C LEU A 250 -11.14 7.71 -1.29
N LYS A 251 -12.07 8.54 -0.80
CA LYS A 251 -13.50 8.53 -1.18
C LYS A 251 -13.67 8.62 -2.69
N LYS A 252 -12.92 9.51 -3.34
CA LYS A 252 -12.90 9.65 -4.80
C LYS A 252 -12.42 8.38 -5.51
N GLN A 253 -11.34 7.75 -5.01
CA GLN A 253 -10.83 6.50 -5.57
C GLN A 253 -11.79 5.33 -5.35
N MET A 254 -12.47 5.25 -4.21
CA MET A 254 -13.50 4.26 -3.93
C MET A 254 -14.63 4.36 -4.97
N MET A 255 -15.17 5.56 -5.20
CA MET A 255 -16.20 5.78 -6.22
C MET A 255 -15.73 5.38 -7.63
N HIS A 256 -14.49 5.74 -7.97
CA HIS A 256 -13.90 5.39 -9.26
C HIS A 256 -13.67 3.88 -9.42
N SER A 257 -13.38 3.17 -8.32
CA SER A 257 -13.21 1.73 -8.34
C SER A 257 -14.55 1.02 -8.50
N MET A 258 -15.62 1.52 -7.86
CA MET A 258 -16.98 1.01 -8.03
C MET A 258 -17.48 1.12 -9.48
N SER A 259 -17.18 2.23 -10.16
CA SER A 259 -17.60 2.42 -11.56
C SER A 259 -16.84 1.52 -12.57
N ARG A 260 -15.69 0.96 -12.16
CA ARG A 260 -14.89 0.03 -12.98
C ARG A 260 -15.34 -1.43 -12.88
N GLY A 261 -16.34 -1.73 -12.06
CA GLY A 261 -16.87 -3.09 -11.90
C GLY A 261 -15.87 -4.02 -11.20
N ILE A 262 -15.34 -3.59 -10.06
CA ILE A 262 -14.57 -4.46 -9.16
C ILE A 262 -15.53 -5.36 -8.36
N ASP A 263 -15.03 -6.50 -7.88
CA ASP A 263 -15.83 -7.44 -7.09
C ASP A 263 -15.58 -7.28 -5.59
N TRP A 264 -14.33 -6.98 -5.20
CA TRP A 264 -13.93 -6.80 -3.80
C TRP A 264 -13.17 -5.50 -3.57
N LEU A 265 -13.50 -4.85 -2.46
CA LEU A 265 -12.83 -3.65 -1.96
C LEU A 265 -12.30 -3.90 -0.55
N LEU A 266 -10.98 -3.81 -0.39
CA LEU A 266 -10.31 -3.81 0.91
C LEU A 266 -9.96 -2.38 1.29
N LEU A 267 -10.44 -1.93 2.45
CA LEU A 267 -10.13 -0.62 3.01
C LEU A 267 -9.31 -0.79 4.29
N VAL A 268 -8.11 -0.23 4.33
CA VAL A 268 -7.27 -0.19 5.54
C VAL A 268 -7.43 1.19 6.17
N SER A 269 -8.33 1.31 7.15
CA SER A 269 -8.61 2.54 7.93
C SER A 269 -9.56 2.20 9.09
N ASP A 270 -9.48 2.94 10.18
CA ASP A 270 -10.46 2.93 11.28
C ASP A 270 -11.44 4.12 11.20
N ASP A 271 -11.29 5.02 10.22
CA ASP A 271 -12.12 6.22 10.18
C ASP A 271 -13.57 5.91 9.80
N SER A 272 -14.47 6.20 10.73
CA SER A 272 -15.92 6.03 10.56
C SER A 272 -16.51 6.85 9.42
N ASP A 273 -15.84 7.89 8.94
CA ASP A 273 -16.26 8.73 7.81
C ASP A 273 -16.34 7.97 6.47
N PHE A 274 -15.78 6.76 6.40
CA PHE A 274 -15.92 5.87 5.25
C PHE A 274 -17.18 4.99 5.28
N SER A 275 -17.97 5.02 6.35
CA SER A 275 -19.17 4.16 6.52
C SER A 275 -20.19 4.33 5.39
N GLU A 276 -20.43 5.56 4.95
CA GLU A 276 -21.35 5.85 3.83
C GLU A 276 -20.85 5.23 2.52
N MET A 277 -19.53 5.25 2.31
CA MET A 277 -18.91 4.65 1.13
C MET A 277 -19.01 3.13 1.14
N LEU A 278 -18.87 2.49 2.30
CA LEU A 278 -19.09 1.04 2.44
C LEU A 278 -20.55 0.66 2.18
N ARG A 279 -21.52 1.48 2.61
CA ARG A 279 -22.93 1.26 2.27
C ARG A 279 -23.18 1.33 0.77
N LYS A 280 -22.61 2.34 0.08
CA LYS A 280 -22.69 2.45 -1.39
C LYS A 280 -22.03 1.27 -2.10
N ALA A 281 -20.88 0.80 -1.61
CA ALA A 281 -20.22 -0.39 -2.15
C ALA A 281 -21.12 -1.63 -2.07
N ARG A 282 -21.78 -1.81 -0.92
CA ARG A 282 -22.74 -2.88 -0.68
C ARG A 282 -23.97 -2.79 -1.59
N GLU A 283 -24.52 -1.60 -1.80
CA GLU A 283 -25.62 -1.36 -2.74
C GLU A 283 -25.23 -1.70 -4.19
N ALA A 284 -23.97 -1.47 -4.54
CA ALA A 284 -23.38 -1.87 -5.82
C ALA A 284 -22.98 -3.36 -5.88
N ASN A 285 -23.32 -4.17 -4.87
CA ASN A 285 -23.04 -5.61 -4.76
C ASN A 285 -21.55 -5.99 -4.65
N LEU A 286 -20.67 -5.06 -4.28
CA LEU A 286 -19.25 -5.35 -4.00
C LEU A 286 -19.10 -6.05 -2.64
N GLY A 287 -18.19 -7.02 -2.57
CA GLY A 287 -17.68 -7.53 -1.31
C GLY A 287 -16.77 -6.50 -0.65
N THR A 288 -16.94 -6.27 0.64
CA THR A 288 -16.18 -5.26 1.39
C THR A 288 -15.45 -5.87 2.57
N VAL A 289 -14.16 -5.59 2.68
CA VAL A 289 -13.33 -5.96 3.83
C VAL A 289 -12.74 -4.68 4.42
N VAL A 290 -12.87 -4.52 5.73
CA VAL A 290 -12.21 -3.44 6.46
C VAL A 290 -11.08 -4.02 7.29
N VAL A 291 -9.91 -3.40 7.22
CA VAL A 291 -8.74 -3.75 8.01
C VAL A 291 -8.44 -2.62 8.98
N GLY A 292 -8.43 -2.91 10.28
CA GLY A 292 -8.43 -1.88 11.31
C GLY A 292 -7.98 -2.36 12.69
N ASP A 293 -7.72 -1.45 13.63
CA ASP A 293 -7.26 -1.77 14.98
C ASP A 293 -8.35 -1.53 16.03
N VAL A 294 -9.00 -0.37 15.96
CA VAL A 294 -9.83 0.17 17.03
C VAL A 294 -11.23 0.41 16.49
N ASP A 295 -12.18 -0.27 17.10
CA ASP A 295 -13.62 -0.20 16.84
C ASP A 295 -14.12 -0.90 15.56
N ARG A 296 -15.00 -1.88 15.79
CA ARG A 296 -15.75 -2.55 14.74
C ARG A 296 -16.83 -1.64 14.13
N ALA A 297 -16.98 -0.38 14.57
CA ALA A 297 -17.97 0.56 14.03
C ALA A 297 -17.94 0.64 12.50
N LEU A 298 -16.77 0.87 11.91
CA LEU A 298 -16.61 0.85 10.45
C LEU A 298 -16.83 -0.56 9.88
N GLY A 299 -16.31 -1.58 10.58
CA GLY A 299 -16.49 -3.00 10.25
C GLY A 299 -17.94 -3.49 10.22
N ARG A 300 -18.88 -2.86 10.94
CA ARG A 300 -20.31 -3.21 10.92
C ARG A 300 -20.95 -3.00 9.55
N HIS A 301 -20.42 -2.04 8.78
CA HIS A 301 -20.90 -1.73 7.43
C HIS A 301 -20.23 -2.60 6.36
N ALA A 302 -19.11 -3.25 6.69
CA ALA A 302 -18.39 -4.17 5.82
C ALA A 302 -18.94 -5.61 5.91
N ASP A 303 -18.55 -6.47 4.97
CA ASP A 303 -18.88 -7.89 5.00
C ASP A 303 -17.92 -8.68 5.88
N LEU A 304 -16.66 -8.22 5.94
CA LEU A 304 -15.60 -8.76 6.78
C LEU A 304 -14.84 -7.62 7.46
N TRP A 305 -14.35 -7.90 8.66
CA TRP A 305 -13.43 -7.03 9.39
C TRP A 305 -12.25 -7.86 9.86
N VAL A 306 -11.03 -7.36 9.63
CA VAL A 306 -9.78 -8.05 9.95
C VAL A 306 -8.90 -7.12 10.79
N PRO A 307 -8.32 -7.60 11.90
CA PRO A 307 -7.44 -6.78 12.72
C PRO A 307 -6.12 -6.45 11.99
N TRP A 308 -5.73 -5.17 11.95
CA TRP A 308 -4.52 -4.72 11.26
C TRP A 308 -3.25 -5.40 11.78
N ASN A 309 -3.12 -5.56 13.10
CA ASN A 309 -1.99 -6.26 13.72
C ASN A 309 -1.81 -7.70 13.19
N ALA A 310 -2.91 -8.45 12.98
CA ALA A 310 -2.82 -9.80 12.42
C ALA A 310 -2.44 -9.78 10.93
N VAL A 311 -2.87 -8.76 10.19
CA VAL A 311 -2.51 -8.59 8.77
C VAL A 311 -1.03 -8.27 8.63
N GLU A 312 -0.50 -7.30 9.38
CA GLU A 312 0.91 -6.91 9.24
C GLU A 312 1.87 -8.04 9.61
N ASN A 313 1.50 -8.88 10.59
CA ASN A 313 2.28 -10.06 10.99
C ASN A 313 2.05 -11.29 10.11
N GLY A 314 1.09 -11.25 9.17
CA GLY A 314 0.79 -12.37 8.27
C GLY A 314 0.07 -13.55 8.94
N GLU A 315 -0.56 -13.32 10.10
CA GLU A 315 -1.17 -14.36 10.94
C GLU A 315 -2.62 -14.70 10.55
N VAL A 316 -3.19 -14.00 9.57
CA VAL A 316 -4.59 -14.21 9.16
C VAL A 316 -4.75 -15.56 8.46
N VAL A 317 -5.51 -16.46 9.08
CA VAL A 317 -5.83 -17.78 8.52
C VAL A 317 -7.12 -17.74 7.70
N ASP A 318 -7.28 -18.65 6.75
CA ASP A 318 -8.48 -18.69 5.87
C ASP A 318 -9.78 -18.87 6.64
N MET A 319 -9.73 -19.50 7.81
CA MET A 319 -10.89 -19.67 8.70
C MET A 319 -11.39 -18.35 9.29
N ASP A 320 -10.55 -17.31 9.35
CA ASP A 320 -10.93 -15.99 9.85
C ASP A 320 -11.69 -15.17 8.81
N LEU A 321 -11.67 -15.60 7.53
CA LEU A 321 -12.24 -14.88 6.39
C LEU A 321 -13.67 -15.34 6.04
N VAL A 322 -14.38 -15.95 6.98
CA VAL A 322 -15.74 -16.46 6.74
C VAL A 322 -16.72 -15.32 6.50
N THR A 323 -17.09 -15.14 5.24
CA THR A 323 -18.14 -14.19 4.85
C THR A 323 -19.45 -14.55 5.54
N LYS A 324 -20.07 -13.58 6.22
CA LYS A 324 -21.46 -13.76 6.69
C LYS A 324 -22.33 -13.94 5.46
N SER A 325 -22.75 -15.18 5.18
CA SER A 325 -23.56 -15.56 4.00
C SER A 325 -24.65 -14.53 3.70
N ARG A 326 -24.63 -14.01 2.46
CA ARG A 326 -25.53 -12.96 1.93
C ARG A 326 -27.02 -13.34 2.08
N ASP A 327 -27.35 -14.62 2.20
CA ASP A 327 -28.73 -15.10 2.27
C ASP A 327 -29.38 -14.98 3.66
N ARG A 328 -28.61 -14.90 4.75
CA ARG A 328 -29.22 -14.80 6.09
C ARG A 328 -29.81 -13.41 6.41
N ARG A 329 -29.42 -12.35 5.68
CA ARG A 329 -29.90 -10.97 5.93
C ARG A 329 -31.17 -10.60 5.16
N ARG A 330 -31.45 -11.22 4.01
CA ARG A 330 -32.70 -10.95 3.26
C ARG A 330 -33.98 -11.43 3.97
N ARG A 331 -33.85 -12.26 5.00
CA ARG A 331 -35.00 -12.78 5.78
C ARG A 331 -35.32 -11.99 7.04
N SER A 332 -34.46 -11.04 7.44
CA SER A 332 -34.63 -10.29 8.69
C SER A 332 -35.45 -9.00 8.54
N ASP A 333 -35.82 -8.58 7.33
CA ASP A 333 -36.53 -7.32 7.09
C ASP A 333 -38.06 -7.47 7.12
N ARG A 334 -38.58 -8.52 7.77
CA ARG A 334 -40.03 -8.77 7.83
C ARG A 334 -40.59 -9.40 9.09
N THR A 335 -39.85 -9.40 10.21
CA THR A 335 -40.40 -9.86 11.49
C THR A 335 -40.02 -8.92 12.62
N THR A 336 -41.07 -8.39 13.21
CA THR A 336 -41.13 -7.56 14.40
C THR A 336 -40.40 -8.24 15.57
N SER A 337 -39.64 -7.44 16.33
CA SER A 337 -39.31 -7.62 17.75
C SER A 337 -39.43 -9.03 18.34
N THR A 338 -38.31 -9.71 18.54
CA THR A 338 -38.07 -10.48 19.76
C THR A 338 -36.58 -10.45 20.05
N VAL A 339 -36.30 -10.13 21.31
CA VAL A 339 -35.01 -10.19 21.98
C VAL A 339 -34.48 -11.63 22.00
N ASP A 340 -33.16 -11.72 22.20
CA ASP A 340 -32.34 -12.92 22.51
C ASP A 340 -31.71 -13.66 21.32
N ASP A 341 -30.40 -13.48 21.15
CA ASP A 341 -29.39 -14.53 21.40
C ASP A 341 -27.98 -13.92 21.21
N PHE A 342 -27.40 -13.45 22.33
CA PHE A 342 -26.10 -12.79 22.37
C PHE A 342 -24.99 -13.84 22.44
N GLY A 343 -23.98 -13.67 21.59
CA GLY A 343 -22.86 -14.57 21.44
C GLY A 343 -21.99 -14.67 22.69
N ASP A 344 -21.71 -15.93 23.02
CA ASP A 344 -20.68 -16.39 23.94
C ASP A 344 -19.29 -16.17 23.31
N VAL A 345 -18.54 -15.21 23.84
CA VAL A 345 -17.07 -15.11 23.72
C VAL A 345 -16.54 -14.64 25.07
N LEU A 346 -16.17 -15.64 25.88
CA LEU A 346 -15.12 -15.68 26.90
C LEU A 346 -14.46 -14.34 27.27
N PHE A 347 -14.88 -13.80 28.42
CA PHE A 347 -14.07 -12.89 29.24
C PHE A 347 -13.08 -13.73 30.06
N PHE A 348 -11.81 -13.33 30.05
CA PHE A 348 -10.86 -13.80 31.06
C PHE A 348 -11.25 -13.22 32.41
N GLN A 349 -11.46 -14.10 33.39
CA GLN A 349 -11.63 -13.78 34.80
C GLN A 349 -10.34 -13.15 35.35
N GLU A 350 -10.42 -11.89 35.76
CA GLU A 350 -9.74 -11.43 36.97
C GLU A 350 -10.66 -11.77 38.14
N ASP A 351 -10.10 -12.34 39.20
CA ASP A 351 -10.44 -12.07 40.60
C ASP A 351 -9.53 -12.93 41.48
N GLU A 352 -8.67 -12.28 42.28
CA GLU A 352 -8.49 -12.66 43.68
C GLU A 352 -7.98 -11.43 44.45
N GLU A 353 -8.91 -10.82 45.18
CA GLU A 353 -8.69 -9.81 46.21
C GLU A 353 -7.84 -10.38 47.35
N MET A 354 -6.89 -9.59 47.85
CA MET A 354 -6.38 -9.77 49.21
C MET A 354 -6.24 -8.40 49.87
N GLU A 355 -7.02 -8.23 50.94
CA GLU A 355 -7.18 -7.03 51.76
C GLU A 355 -6.19 -7.04 52.93
N MET A 356 -5.45 -5.94 53.11
CA MET A 356 -4.80 -5.43 54.34
C MET A 356 -4.03 -4.17 53.89
N GLY A 357 -4.16 -2.97 54.44
CA GLY A 357 -4.48 -2.53 55.78
C GLY A 357 -3.49 -1.38 56.09
N GLU A 358 -4.02 -0.23 56.50
CA GLU A 358 -3.35 0.85 57.25
C GLU A 358 -2.37 1.82 56.53
N ASP A 359 -2.89 3.03 56.30
CA ASP A 359 -2.39 4.31 56.84
C ASP A 359 -0.86 4.55 56.90
N PHE A 360 -0.31 5.32 55.95
CA PHE A 360 0.81 6.22 56.28
C PHE A 360 0.93 7.40 55.30
N MET A 361 0.86 8.59 55.89
CA MET A 361 0.99 9.94 55.35
C MET A 361 2.47 10.35 55.32
N LEU A 362 2.80 11.44 54.60
CA LEU A 362 4.09 12.21 54.56
C LEU A 362 5.09 11.74 53.48
N GLU A 363 5.88 12.57 52.81
CA GLU A 363 6.06 14.03 52.74
C GLU A 363 7.08 14.29 51.61
N TYR A 364 7.12 15.52 51.10
CA TYR A 364 8.08 15.99 50.11
C TYR A 364 9.54 15.80 50.55
N SER A 365 10.41 15.40 49.62
CA SER A 365 11.81 15.85 49.62
C SER A 365 12.29 16.07 48.19
N GLN A 366 12.51 17.35 47.89
CA GLN A 366 13.53 17.84 46.96
C GLN A 366 14.83 17.11 47.24
N ASP A 367 15.49 16.61 46.19
CA ASP A 367 16.94 16.64 46.13
C ASP A 367 17.38 16.91 44.69
N GLU A 368 18.19 17.95 44.59
CA GLU A 368 18.98 18.40 43.46
C GLU A 368 20.00 17.31 43.14
N ASP A 369 20.19 16.99 41.86
CA ASP A 369 21.53 16.68 41.38
C ASP A 369 21.72 17.18 39.95
N SER A 370 22.77 17.97 39.86
CA SER A 370 23.23 18.80 38.77
C SER A 370 24.28 18.03 38.00
N ASP A 371 24.00 17.63 36.76
CA ASP A 371 25.05 17.11 35.87
C ASP A 371 25.26 18.04 34.67
N GLU A 372 26.50 18.51 34.67
CA GLU A 372 27.14 19.59 33.92
C GLU A 372 27.61 19.12 32.53
N TYR A 373 27.36 19.97 31.52
CA TYR A 373 27.99 20.13 30.20
C TYR A 373 28.69 18.95 29.48
N THR A 374 28.32 18.72 28.22
CA THR A 374 29.26 18.95 27.10
C THR A 374 28.48 19.26 25.81
N THR A 375 28.55 20.52 25.38
CA THR A 375 28.18 20.96 24.03
C THR A 375 29.36 20.65 23.12
N ASP A 376 29.33 19.52 22.42
CA ASP A 376 30.19 19.32 21.25
C ASP A 376 29.38 19.68 20.01
N ASP A 377 29.51 20.95 19.64
CA ASP A 377 29.26 21.46 18.30
C ASP A 377 30.28 20.81 17.34
N GLU A 378 29.91 19.70 16.70
CA GLU A 378 30.50 19.34 15.40
C GLU A 378 29.48 19.68 14.31
N GLU A 379 29.79 20.77 13.61
CA GLU A 379 29.18 21.22 12.36
C GLU A 379 29.16 20.07 11.35
N ASP A 380 28.05 19.34 11.27
CA ASP A 380 27.71 18.55 10.10
C ASP A 380 27.34 19.52 8.97
N ASP A 381 28.34 19.91 8.17
CA ASP A 381 28.16 20.47 6.82
C ASP A 381 27.41 19.44 5.95
N ASP A 382 26.08 19.44 6.11
CA ASP A 382 25.13 18.54 5.49
C ASP A 382 24.53 19.21 4.24
N ASP A 383 25.34 19.23 3.17
CA ASP A 383 24.95 19.67 1.84
C ASP A 383 23.82 18.78 1.32
N GLY A 384 22.58 19.28 1.46
CA GLY A 384 21.38 18.53 1.18
C GLY A 384 21.24 18.08 -0.28
N PHE A 385 20.60 16.92 -0.49
CA PHE A 385 19.84 16.72 -1.71
C PHE A 385 18.63 15.79 -1.57
N TYR A 386 17.53 16.22 -2.20
CA TYR A 386 16.29 15.48 -2.40
C TYR A 386 16.50 14.30 -3.36
N ILE A 387 16.14 13.10 -2.93
CA ILE A 387 15.94 11.96 -3.82
C ILE A 387 14.58 12.13 -4.51
N TYR A 388 14.62 12.42 -5.81
CA TYR A 388 13.49 12.25 -6.75
C TYR A 388 13.72 10.98 -7.58
#